data_AF-A0AAP6MKB8-F1
#
_entry.id   AF-A0AAP6MKB8-F1
#
_cell.length_a   1.000
_cell.length_b   1.000
_cell.length_c   1.000
_cell.angle_alpha   90.00
_cell.angle_beta   90.00
_cell.angle_gamma   90.00
#
_symmetry.space_group_name_H-M   'P 1'
#
loop_
_entity.id
_entity.type
_entity.pdbx_description
1 polymer ?
#
loop_
_entity_poly.entity_id
_entity_poly.type
_entity_poly.pdbx_seq_one_letter_code
_entity_poly.pdbx_strand_id
1 'polypeptide(L)'
;MKIDRRTRWSNRVQQWTTVVLLLAVVIGLALLSHRYSTSFDWTHGARGSLSEPSRELLQTLEEPLRFTVFLGEDTALRDRVRTVVDRYRRAEDSIELRFVDPDREPAISREYGVTQPGQVFVEVGDQREEVDRFTEAGITNAIARAARASERYLVFTRGHGEADPLGEGGSDLGQLGNHLKERGLSVQRVNIARDGIPDNTAVLVIAGSQGNWMDGEIDHLRDYLDQGGNLVWLVDPHGSPPMALADHLGLGLAEGLVKDPSGRVLGIEDPGMILVFQYEDNPITGEIDAVTLIPHATMVDASGMDDWERQSMLRSSGESWLETLDGDRLSSGPMHLGQLLTRELETEGATLEQRVAVLGSQAALSNAYIGNGANLELGLRLFNWASADPVSLNVPVRSAPDRTLELSSTAYTVIGGFFLLLLPGLLLLAGGLIWWRRG
;
A
#
# COMPACT_ATOMS: atom_id res chain seq x y z
N MET A 1 -57.16 62.54 0.73
CA MET A 1 -56.27 62.44 1.91
C MET A 1 -54.91 63.05 1.57
N LYS A 2 -54.58 64.23 2.10
CA LYS A 2 -53.25 64.85 1.89
C LYS A 2 -52.24 64.12 2.77
N ILE A 3 -51.37 63.32 2.17
CA ILE A 3 -50.28 62.65 2.88
C ILE A 3 -49.32 63.72 3.40
N ASP A 4 -49.34 63.93 4.71
CA ASP A 4 -48.53 64.93 5.40
C ASP A 4 -47.02 64.65 5.21
N ARG A 5 -46.21 65.72 5.16
CA ARG A 5 -44.76 65.68 4.86
C ARG A 5 -44.01 64.81 5.88
N ARG A 6 -44.50 64.77 7.12
CA ARG A 6 -44.02 63.91 8.22
C ARG A 6 -44.20 62.41 7.93
N THR A 7 -45.33 62.00 7.37
CA THR A 7 -45.62 60.60 7.01
C THR A 7 -44.73 60.07 5.89
N ARG A 8 -44.40 60.92 4.91
CA ARG A 8 -43.45 60.56 3.84
C ARG A 8 -42.02 60.42 4.36
N TRP A 9 -41.65 61.23 5.34
CA TRP A 9 -40.33 61.18 5.96
C TRP A 9 -40.20 59.95 6.89
N SER A 10 -41.22 59.64 7.70
CA SER A 10 -41.21 58.40 8.52
C SER A 10 -41.17 57.15 7.65
N ASN A 11 -41.91 57.10 6.55
CA ASN A 11 -41.87 55.96 5.62
C ASN A 11 -40.49 55.80 4.96
N ARG A 12 -39.82 56.91 4.59
CA ARG A 12 -38.46 56.87 4.06
C ARG A 12 -37.44 56.41 5.10
N VAL A 13 -37.54 56.93 6.32
CA VAL A 13 -36.67 56.50 7.44
C VAL A 13 -36.87 55.01 7.70
N GLN A 14 -38.12 54.54 7.80
CA GLN A 14 -38.43 53.12 8.00
C GLN A 14 -37.90 52.23 6.86
N GLN A 15 -38.01 52.68 5.60
CA GLN A 15 -37.42 51.97 4.46
C GLN A 15 -35.90 51.88 4.56
N TRP A 16 -35.22 52.99 4.85
CA TRP A 16 -33.76 52.99 5.03
C TRP A 16 -33.31 52.14 6.21
N THR A 17 -34.00 52.20 7.35
CA THR A 17 -33.71 51.36 8.51
C THR A 17 -33.87 49.88 8.18
N THR A 18 -34.92 49.52 7.43
CA THR A 18 -35.14 48.14 6.99
C THR A 18 -34.02 47.67 6.05
N VAL A 19 -33.60 48.51 5.09
CA VAL A 19 -32.50 48.19 4.17
C VAL A 19 -31.19 48.01 4.91
N VAL A 20 -30.87 48.90 5.87
CA VAL A 20 -29.64 48.81 6.68
C VAL A 20 -29.64 47.56 7.55
N LEU A 21 -30.76 47.23 8.20
CA LEU A 21 -30.91 45.99 8.97
C LEU A 21 -30.74 44.76 8.08
N LEU A 22 -31.35 44.75 6.89
CA LEU A 22 -31.19 43.65 5.94
C LEU A 22 -29.73 43.47 5.52
N LEU A 23 -29.03 44.57 5.20
CA LEU A 23 -27.61 44.55 4.84
C LEU A 23 -26.73 44.06 5.99
N ALA A 24 -27.02 44.50 7.22
CA ALA A 24 -26.32 44.03 8.41
C ALA A 24 -26.53 42.53 8.64
N VAL A 25 -27.75 42.02 8.43
CA VAL A 25 -28.04 40.58 8.50
C VAL A 25 -27.30 39.82 7.40
N VAL A 26 -27.31 40.31 6.15
CA VAL A 26 -26.59 39.66 5.03
C VAL A 26 -25.08 39.62 5.28
N ILE A 27 -24.49 40.72 5.74
CA ILE A 27 -23.07 40.78 6.08
C ILE A 27 -22.77 39.86 7.27
N GLY A 28 -23.61 39.86 8.31
CA GLY A 28 -23.48 38.98 9.46
C GLY A 28 -23.54 37.50 9.06
N LEU A 29 -24.48 37.13 8.19
CA LEU A 29 -24.58 35.78 7.63
C LEU A 29 -23.38 35.41 6.76
N ALA A 30 -22.87 36.33 5.95
CA ALA A 30 -21.67 36.11 5.13
C ALA A 30 -20.42 35.86 5.99
N LEU A 31 -20.23 36.65 7.05
CA LEU A 31 -19.13 36.47 8.00
C LEU A 31 -19.27 35.18 8.80
N LEU A 32 -20.49 34.82 9.20
CA LEU A 32 -20.76 33.57 9.91
C LEU A 32 -20.51 32.36 9.00
N SER A 33 -20.94 32.44 7.74
CA SER A 33 -20.73 31.40 6.73
C SER A 33 -19.25 31.17 6.42
N HIS A 34 -18.40 32.21 6.49
CA HIS A 34 -16.97 32.04 6.26
C HIS A 34 -16.27 31.38 7.48
N ARG A 35 -16.75 31.64 8.70
CA ARG A 35 -16.15 31.08 9.92
C ARG A 35 -16.64 29.67 10.25
N TYR A 36 -17.88 29.34 9.92
CA TYR A 36 -18.50 28.05 10.24
C TYR A 36 -18.96 27.35 8.96
N SER A 37 -18.11 26.48 8.41
CA SER A 37 -18.44 25.66 7.25
C SER A 37 -19.05 24.32 7.69
N THR A 38 -20.32 24.32 8.11
CA THR A 38 -21.03 23.05 8.34
C THR A 38 -21.59 22.54 7.01
N SER A 39 -21.17 21.35 6.61
CA SER A 39 -21.71 20.67 5.43
C SER A 39 -22.59 19.51 5.87
N PHE A 40 -23.78 19.41 5.29
CA PHE A 40 -24.69 18.29 5.50
C PHE A 40 -24.74 17.46 4.23
N ASP A 41 -24.58 16.15 4.36
CA ASP A 41 -24.70 15.23 3.24
C ASP A 41 -26.16 14.78 3.09
N TRP A 42 -26.84 15.33 2.09
CA TRP A 42 -28.23 14.98 1.76
C TRP A 42 -28.32 13.84 0.73
N THR A 43 -27.18 13.28 0.31
CA THR A 43 -27.17 12.24 -0.73
C THR A 43 -27.69 10.91 -0.20
N HIS A 44 -28.42 10.18 -1.04
CA HIS A 44 -28.81 8.80 -0.75
C HIS A 44 -27.55 7.96 -0.51
N GLY A 45 -27.46 7.34 0.68
CA GLY A 45 -26.31 6.56 1.12
C GLY A 45 -25.13 7.36 1.69
N ALA A 46 -25.29 8.65 1.98
CA ALA A 46 -24.25 9.51 2.57
C ALA A 46 -22.92 9.48 1.78
N ARG A 47 -22.99 9.61 0.46
CA ARG A 47 -21.88 9.49 -0.52
C ARG A 47 -20.90 10.67 -0.54
N GLY A 48 -21.30 11.81 0.02
CA GLY A 48 -20.46 12.98 0.24
C GLY A 48 -19.68 12.94 1.56
N SER A 49 -19.98 11.96 2.42
CA SER A 49 -19.30 11.66 3.68
C SER A 49 -18.49 10.36 3.58
N LEU A 50 -17.47 10.24 4.42
CA LEU A 50 -16.70 9.01 4.56
C LEU A 50 -17.54 7.90 5.22
N SER A 51 -17.21 6.66 4.92
CA SER A 51 -17.71 5.47 5.59
C SER A 51 -17.18 5.35 7.02
N GLU A 52 -17.89 4.57 7.84
CA GLU A 52 -17.50 4.35 9.24
C GLU A 52 -16.07 3.80 9.38
N PRO A 53 -15.66 2.75 8.62
CA PRO A 53 -14.30 2.23 8.70
C PRO A 53 -13.23 3.28 8.35
N SER A 54 -13.50 4.13 7.34
CA SER A 54 -12.60 5.22 6.98
C SER A 54 -12.49 6.28 8.08
N ARG A 55 -13.59 6.58 8.80
CA ARG A 55 -13.58 7.55 9.90
C ARG A 55 -12.88 7.01 11.13
N GLU A 56 -13.09 5.74 11.47
CA GLU A 56 -12.42 5.06 12.59
C GLU A 56 -10.91 5.02 12.36
N LEU A 57 -10.47 4.65 11.15
CA LEU A 57 -9.06 4.64 10.79
C LEU A 57 -8.41 6.02 10.96
N LEU A 58 -9.06 7.10 10.51
CA LEU A 58 -8.50 8.44 10.66
C LEU A 58 -8.38 8.86 12.14
N GLN A 59 -9.27 8.39 13.01
CA GLN A 59 -9.22 8.68 14.45
C GLN A 59 -8.11 7.90 15.17
N THR A 60 -7.61 6.82 14.58
CA THR A 60 -6.48 6.04 15.13
C THR A 60 -5.12 6.58 14.70
N LEU A 61 -5.05 7.53 13.76
CA LEU A 61 -3.78 8.10 13.30
C LEU A 61 -3.20 9.05 14.34
N GLU A 62 -2.03 8.72 14.87
CA GLU A 62 -1.27 9.61 15.76
C GLU A 62 -0.37 10.59 14.97
N GLU A 63 0.04 10.19 13.76
CA GLU A 63 0.95 10.94 12.90
C GLU A 63 0.21 11.73 11.80
N PRO A 64 0.78 12.86 11.32
CA PRO A 64 0.13 13.67 10.30
C PRO A 64 0.06 12.94 8.97
N LEU A 65 -1.13 12.96 8.35
CA LEU A 65 -1.37 12.37 7.03
C LEU A 65 -1.13 13.39 5.91
N ARG A 66 -0.25 13.06 4.97
CA ARG A 66 0.01 13.88 3.77
C ARG A 66 -0.36 13.13 2.50
N PHE A 67 -1.04 13.83 1.59
CA PHE A 67 -1.29 13.39 0.22
C PHE A 67 -0.32 14.09 -0.73
N THR A 68 0.47 13.32 -1.47
CA THR A 68 1.36 13.83 -2.53
C THR A 68 0.87 13.33 -3.88
N VAL A 69 0.44 14.27 -4.73
CA VAL A 69 -0.20 13.96 -6.03
C VAL A 69 0.67 14.47 -7.16
N PHE A 70 1.14 13.55 -8.00
CA PHE A 70 2.02 13.84 -9.12
C PHE A 70 1.19 14.17 -10.36
N LEU A 71 0.88 15.45 -10.53
CA LEU A 71 0.02 15.92 -11.61
C LEU A 71 0.45 17.30 -12.09
N GLY A 72 0.56 17.47 -13.41
CA GLY A 72 0.83 18.76 -14.05
C GLY A 72 -0.28 19.80 -13.83
N GLU A 73 -0.28 20.88 -14.59
CA GLU A 73 -1.21 22.01 -14.43
C GLU A 73 -2.67 21.74 -14.88
N ASP A 74 -3.11 20.48 -15.01
CA ASP A 74 -4.50 20.15 -15.36
C ASP A 74 -5.46 20.51 -14.22
N THR A 75 -6.18 21.62 -14.39
CA THR A 75 -7.11 22.16 -13.39
C THR A 75 -8.25 21.20 -13.06
N ALA A 76 -8.79 20.48 -14.04
CA ALA A 76 -9.96 19.63 -13.84
C ALA A 76 -9.63 18.39 -12.99
N LEU A 77 -8.48 17.77 -13.24
CA LEU A 77 -7.99 16.66 -12.43
C LEU A 77 -7.63 17.10 -11.01
N ARG A 78 -6.97 18.26 -10.85
CA ARG A 78 -6.67 18.83 -9.52
C ARG A 78 -7.94 19.08 -8.70
N ASP A 79 -8.99 19.61 -9.32
CA ASP A 79 -10.26 19.88 -8.61
C ASP A 79 -10.99 18.60 -8.19
N ARG A 80 -10.89 17.55 -9.01
CA ARG A 80 -11.43 16.22 -8.66
C ARG A 80 -10.69 15.61 -7.48
N VAL A 81 -9.36 15.70 -7.47
CA VAL A 81 -8.53 15.25 -6.34
C VAL A 81 -8.85 16.02 -5.07
N ARG A 82 -8.90 17.36 -5.14
CA ARG A 82 -9.30 18.21 -4.00
C ARG A 82 -10.65 17.79 -3.43
N THR A 83 -11.66 17.58 -4.29
CA THR A 83 -13.01 17.19 -3.85
C THR A 83 -13.02 15.87 -3.06
N VAL A 84 -12.14 14.93 -3.39
CA VAL A 84 -12.02 13.65 -2.67
C VAL A 84 -11.25 13.84 -1.36
N VAL A 85 -10.08 14.48 -1.40
CA VAL A 85 -9.23 14.71 -0.22
C VAL A 85 -9.92 15.62 0.80
N ASP A 86 -10.75 16.56 0.36
CA ASP A 86 -11.55 17.42 1.23
C ASP A 86 -12.63 16.65 2.02
N ARG A 87 -12.95 15.40 1.64
CA ARG A 87 -13.78 14.51 2.48
C ARG A 87 -13.00 14.00 3.68
N TYR A 88 -11.73 13.69 3.48
CA TYR A 88 -10.82 13.26 4.54
C TYR A 88 -10.47 14.43 5.46
N ARG A 89 -10.15 15.61 4.90
CA ARG A 89 -9.91 16.84 5.70
C ARG A 89 -11.07 17.27 6.57
N ARG A 90 -12.30 16.98 6.16
CA ARG A 90 -13.51 17.23 6.97
C ARG A 90 -13.64 16.28 8.16
N ALA A 91 -12.98 15.13 8.12
CA ALA A 91 -12.94 14.19 9.23
C ALA A 91 -11.73 14.43 10.15
N GLU A 92 -10.59 14.84 9.58
CA GLU A 92 -9.35 15.12 10.30
C GLU A 92 -8.67 16.39 9.74
N ASP A 93 -8.53 17.43 10.57
CA ASP A 93 -8.09 18.76 10.13
C ASP A 93 -6.58 18.81 9.79
N SER A 94 -5.79 17.83 10.24
CA SER A 94 -4.33 17.77 10.09
C SER A 94 -3.83 17.28 8.72
N ILE A 95 -4.74 17.06 7.76
CA ILE A 95 -4.39 16.45 6.46
C ILE A 95 -3.81 17.47 5.45
N GLU A 96 -2.56 17.23 5.08
CA GLU A 96 -1.85 18.02 4.06
C GLU A 96 -2.09 17.47 2.64
N LEU A 97 -2.21 18.36 1.65
CA LEU A 97 -2.32 17.99 0.23
C LEU A 97 -1.30 18.80 -0.57
N ARG A 98 -0.35 18.11 -1.18
CA ARG A 98 0.68 18.68 -2.05
C ARG A 98 0.48 18.17 -3.47
N PHE A 99 0.47 19.11 -4.43
CA PHE A 99 0.57 18.78 -5.85
C PHE A 99 2.02 18.98 -6.29
N VAL A 100 2.60 17.97 -6.89
CA VAL A 100 3.95 18.00 -7.48
C VAL A 100 3.80 17.86 -8.98
N ASP A 101 4.43 18.76 -9.73
CA ASP A 101 4.45 18.70 -11.18
C ASP A 101 5.67 17.88 -11.63
N PRO A 102 5.50 16.68 -12.22
CA PRO A 102 6.62 15.81 -12.56
C PRO A 102 7.63 16.44 -13.53
N ASP A 103 7.18 17.35 -14.39
CA ASP A 103 8.01 18.01 -15.40
C ASP A 103 8.85 19.14 -14.78
N ARG A 104 8.33 19.78 -13.72
CA ARG A 104 9.03 20.87 -13.01
C ARG A 104 9.92 20.40 -11.88
N GLU A 105 9.54 19.33 -11.19
CA GLU A 105 10.25 18.78 -10.03
C GLU A 105 10.72 17.31 -10.25
N PRO A 106 11.53 17.02 -11.30
CA PRO A 106 11.88 15.64 -11.68
C PRO A 106 12.78 14.92 -10.66
N ALA A 107 13.38 15.64 -9.70
CA ALA A 107 14.12 15.03 -8.61
C ALA A 107 13.18 14.28 -7.65
N ILE A 108 12.07 14.93 -7.26
CA ILE A 108 11.08 14.36 -6.35
C ILE A 108 10.35 13.20 -7.04
N SER A 109 9.99 13.33 -8.32
CA SER A 109 9.35 12.25 -9.07
C SER A 109 10.19 10.96 -9.09
N ARG A 110 11.52 11.08 -9.23
CA ARG A 110 12.43 9.92 -9.21
C ARG A 110 12.56 9.28 -7.83
N GLU A 111 12.59 10.09 -6.77
CA GLU A 111 12.61 9.61 -5.39
C GLU A 111 11.34 8.83 -5.02
N TYR A 112 10.20 9.23 -5.58
CA TYR A 112 8.92 8.55 -5.39
C TYR A 112 8.70 7.39 -6.37
N GLY A 113 9.65 7.12 -7.27
CA GLY A 113 9.51 6.05 -8.26
C GLY A 113 8.34 6.27 -9.24
N VAL A 114 7.98 7.54 -9.51
CA VAL A 114 6.81 7.88 -10.34
C VAL A 114 7.06 7.43 -11.78
N THR A 115 6.25 6.48 -12.24
CA THR A 115 6.30 5.96 -13.62
C THR A 115 5.21 6.56 -14.50
N GLN A 116 4.12 7.05 -13.92
CA GLN A 116 2.94 7.53 -14.66
C GLN A 116 2.41 8.86 -14.11
N PRO A 117 1.98 9.80 -14.98
CA PRO A 117 1.27 10.99 -14.54
C PRO A 117 -0.05 10.64 -13.84
N GLY A 118 -0.33 11.30 -12.72
CA GLY A 118 -1.55 11.11 -11.93
C GLY A 118 -1.44 10.14 -10.77
N GLN A 119 -0.26 9.57 -10.50
CA GLN A 119 -0.01 8.76 -9.31
C GLN A 119 -0.20 9.58 -8.03
N VAL A 120 -0.78 8.94 -7.02
CA VAL A 120 -1.10 9.53 -5.71
C VAL A 120 -0.46 8.69 -4.63
N PHE A 121 0.28 9.34 -3.74
CA PHE A 121 0.88 8.72 -2.58
C PHE A 121 0.26 9.29 -1.31
N VAL A 122 0.06 8.42 -0.32
CA VAL A 122 -0.29 8.78 1.05
C VAL A 122 0.91 8.55 1.95
N GLU A 123 1.16 9.49 2.84
CA GLU A 123 2.26 9.44 3.80
C GLU A 123 1.70 9.56 5.21
N VAL A 124 2.05 8.62 6.09
CA VAL A 124 1.76 8.66 7.52
C VAL A 124 3.12 8.63 8.23
N GLY A 125 3.52 9.78 8.78
CA GLY A 125 4.88 10.01 9.26
C GLY A 125 5.94 9.79 8.19
N ASP A 126 6.81 8.81 8.41
CA ASP A 126 7.90 8.43 7.48
C ASP A 126 7.47 7.34 6.48
N GLN A 127 6.29 6.74 6.65
CA GLN A 127 5.80 5.65 5.80
C GLN A 127 4.99 6.18 4.64
N ARG A 128 5.19 5.59 3.45
CA ARG A 128 4.58 6.04 2.20
C ARG A 128 3.99 4.87 1.45
N GLU A 129 2.76 5.03 0.96
CA GLU A 129 2.03 4.04 0.18
C GLU A 129 1.43 4.65 -1.10
N GLU A 130 1.49 3.92 -2.21
CA GLU A 130 0.80 4.30 -3.44
C GLU A 130 -0.70 3.97 -3.36
N VAL A 131 -1.53 4.87 -3.88
CA VAL A 131 -2.97 4.66 -3.99
C VAL A 131 -3.30 3.97 -5.32
N ASP A 132 -3.52 2.65 -5.27
CA ASP A 132 -3.82 1.82 -6.44
C ASP A 132 -5.03 2.32 -7.25
N ARG A 133 -6.08 2.75 -6.54
CA ARG A 133 -7.33 3.26 -7.14
C ARG A 133 -7.79 4.49 -6.38
N PHE A 134 -7.96 5.60 -7.10
CA PHE A 134 -8.45 6.86 -6.55
C PHE A 134 -9.95 6.83 -6.20
N THR A 135 -10.29 5.99 -5.23
CA THR A 135 -11.61 5.71 -4.67
C THR A 135 -11.51 5.75 -3.15
N GLU A 136 -12.63 5.86 -2.44
CA GLU A 136 -12.61 5.84 -0.97
C GLU A 136 -11.95 4.57 -0.43
N ALA A 137 -12.31 3.40 -0.99
CA ALA A 137 -11.71 2.13 -0.62
C ALA A 137 -10.20 2.10 -0.84
N GLY A 138 -9.73 2.46 -2.04
CA GLY A 138 -8.30 2.47 -2.36
C GLY A 138 -7.49 3.44 -1.49
N ILE A 139 -8.01 4.64 -1.24
CA ILE A 139 -7.34 5.63 -0.37
C ILE A 139 -7.33 5.16 1.08
N THR A 140 -8.47 4.69 1.60
CA THR A 140 -8.58 4.21 3.00
C THR A 140 -7.64 3.03 3.24
N ASN A 141 -7.55 2.10 2.29
CA ASN A 141 -6.62 0.98 2.36
C ASN A 141 -5.17 1.45 2.34
N ALA A 142 -4.79 2.35 1.43
CA ALA A 142 -3.44 2.89 1.38
C ALA A 142 -3.06 3.61 2.69
N ILE A 143 -3.98 4.38 3.29
CA ILE A 143 -3.75 5.02 4.60
C ILE A 143 -3.56 3.96 5.69
N ALA A 144 -4.39 2.92 5.71
CA ALA A 144 -4.30 1.86 6.70
C ALA A 144 -2.96 1.11 6.60
N ARG A 145 -2.49 0.84 5.37
CA ARG A 145 -1.19 0.24 5.11
C ARG A 145 -0.05 1.12 5.63
N ALA A 146 -0.06 2.41 5.28
CA ALA A 146 0.97 3.36 5.71
C ALA A 146 1.00 3.49 7.24
N ALA A 147 -0.16 3.57 7.89
CA ALA A 147 -0.28 3.68 9.34
C ALA A 147 0.18 2.42 10.09
N ARG A 148 -0.06 1.23 9.54
CA ARG A 148 0.43 -0.03 10.15
C ARG A 148 1.89 -0.33 9.82
N ALA A 149 2.41 0.19 8.71
CA ALA A 149 3.80 0.02 8.34
C ALA A 149 4.76 0.62 9.40
N SER A 150 4.35 1.67 10.10
CA SER A 150 5.16 2.26 11.19
C SER A 150 5.24 1.37 12.42
N GLU A 151 4.31 0.42 12.60
CA GLU A 151 4.24 -0.47 13.76
C GLU A 151 4.87 -1.85 13.52
N ARG A 152 5.11 -2.24 12.27
CA ARG A 152 5.54 -3.59 11.92
C ARG A 152 7.02 -3.68 11.54
N TYR A 153 7.65 -4.77 11.95
CA TYR A 153 9.09 -4.98 11.79
C TYR A 153 9.41 -6.18 10.90
N LEU A 154 10.52 -6.08 10.17
CA LEU A 154 11.24 -7.22 9.63
C LEU A 154 12.06 -7.83 10.76
N VAL A 155 11.64 -9.00 11.24
CA VAL A 155 12.22 -9.63 12.44
C VAL A 155 13.18 -10.73 12.02
N PHE A 156 14.47 -10.50 12.23
CA PHE A 156 15.55 -11.45 11.93
C PHE A 156 15.81 -12.36 13.12
N THR A 157 15.83 -13.67 12.88
CA THR A 157 16.19 -14.64 13.91
C THR A 157 17.66 -14.53 14.28
N ARG A 158 17.95 -14.82 15.55
CA ARG A 158 19.28 -14.91 16.11
C ARG A 158 19.34 -16.02 17.14
N GLY A 159 20.44 -16.77 17.11
CA GLY A 159 20.74 -17.79 18.12
C GLY A 159 21.55 -18.94 17.54
N HIS A 160 21.55 -19.06 16.22
CA HIS A 160 22.07 -20.18 15.46
C HIS A 160 23.19 -19.72 14.51
N GLY A 161 23.73 -18.52 14.66
CA GLY A 161 24.81 -18.00 13.80
C GLY A 161 24.33 -17.39 12.49
N GLU A 162 23.07 -16.94 12.44
CA GLU A 162 22.49 -16.24 11.29
C GLU A 162 23.19 -14.92 10.99
N ALA A 163 23.13 -14.50 9.73
CA ALA A 163 23.66 -13.23 9.27
C ALA A 163 22.93 -12.04 9.90
N ASP A 164 23.68 -11.09 10.49
CA ASP A 164 23.08 -9.96 11.19
C ASP A 164 22.61 -8.86 10.21
N PRO A 165 21.34 -8.42 10.23
CA PRO A 165 20.86 -7.27 9.45
C PRO A 165 21.51 -5.93 9.84
N LEU A 166 22.22 -5.88 10.97
CA LEU A 166 22.96 -4.70 11.44
C LEU A 166 24.48 -4.95 11.51
N GLY A 167 24.94 -6.10 11.02
CA GLY A 167 26.34 -6.51 11.08
C GLY A 167 27.17 -5.96 9.93
N GLU A 168 28.45 -5.71 10.21
CA GLU A 168 29.42 -5.20 9.24
C GLU A 168 30.26 -6.33 8.61
N GLY A 169 30.12 -7.57 9.08
CA GLY A 169 30.86 -8.72 8.55
C GLY A 169 30.51 -9.03 7.10
N GLY A 170 31.42 -9.68 6.37
CA GLY A 170 31.20 -9.99 4.95
C GLY A 170 29.98 -10.88 4.69
N SER A 171 29.69 -11.81 5.62
CA SER A 171 28.52 -12.69 5.59
C SER A 171 27.25 -12.04 6.16
N ASP A 172 27.35 -10.91 6.85
CA ASP A 172 26.21 -10.20 7.43
C ASP A 172 25.39 -9.46 6.37
N LEU A 173 24.23 -8.94 6.76
CA LEU A 173 23.26 -8.26 5.89
C LEU A 173 23.18 -6.74 6.16
N GLY A 174 24.17 -6.13 6.82
CA GLY A 174 24.15 -4.73 7.26
C GLY A 174 23.81 -3.70 6.17
N GLN A 175 24.40 -3.84 4.98
CA GLN A 175 24.12 -2.95 3.84
C GLN A 175 22.67 -3.05 3.37
N LEU A 176 22.13 -4.28 3.29
CA LEU A 176 20.73 -4.50 2.97
C LEU A 176 19.82 -3.92 4.07
N GLY A 177 20.13 -4.17 5.34
CA GLY A 177 19.38 -3.62 6.48
C GLY A 177 19.30 -2.09 6.45
N ASN A 178 20.39 -1.41 6.10
CA ASN A 178 20.39 0.04 5.91
C ASN A 178 19.47 0.48 4.76
N HIS A 179 19.54 -0.19 3.61
CA HIS A 179 18.68 0.14 2.46
C HIS A 179 17.19 -0.17 2.68
N LEU A 180 16.88 -1.16 3.52
CA LEU A 180 15.52 -1.45 3.97
C LEU A 180 15.02 -0.33 4.89
N LYS A 181 15.84 0.09 5.85
CA LYS A 181 15.54 1.21 6.76
C LYS A 181 15.34 2.53 6.02
N GLU A 182 16.19 2.83 5.02
CA GLU A 182 16.04 4.00 4.14
C GLU A 182 14.70 4.02 3.37
N ARG A 183 14.06 2.86 3.21
CA ARG A 183 12.75 2.70 2.57
C ARG A 183 11.59 2.58 3.55
N GLY A 184 11.83 2.86 4.83
CA GLY A 184 10.80 2.80 5.88
C GLY A 184 10.61 1.41 6.49
N LEU A 185 11.29 0.37 6.02
CA LEU A 185 11.20 -0.98 6.58
C LEU A 185 12.12 -1.11 7.79
N SER A 186 11.53 -1.10 8.99
CA SER A 186 12.28 -1.23 10.25
C SER A 186 12.71 -2.67 10.51
N VAL A 187 13.98 -2.87 10.89
CA VAL A 187 14.54 -4.19 11.20
C VAL A 187 14.68 -4.40 12.71
N GLN A 188 14.32 -5.59 13.18
CA GLN A 188 14.49 -6.02 14.57
C GLN A 188 15.17 -7.40 14.60
N ARG A 189 15.86 -7.71 15.69
CA ARG A 189 16.49 -9.03 15.92
C ARG A 189 15.77 -9.72 17.07
N VAL A 190 15.57 -11.03 16.96
CA VAL A 190 14.90 -11.82 18.01
C VAL A 190 15.58 -13.15 18.24
N ASN A 191 15.61 -13.59 19.49
CA ASN A 191 15.93 -14.97 19.82
C ASN A 191 14.63 -15.71 20.17
N ILE A 192 14.16 -16.57 19.27
CA ILE A 192 12.84 -17.22 19.38
C ILE A 192 12.75 -18.07 20.64
N ALA A 193 13.80 -18.84 20.98
CA ALA A 193 13.80 -19.68 22.17
C ALA A 193 13.58 -18.91 23.49
N ARG A 194 14.06 -17.66 23.58
CA ARG A 194 13.97 -16.85 24.79
C ARG A 194 12.76 -15.92 24.79
N ASP A 195 12.53 -15.25 23.66
CA ASP A 195 11.65 -14.08 23.59
C ASP A 195 10.34 -14.37 22.81
N GLY A 196 10.25 -15.50 22.10
CA GLY A 196 9.17 -15.79 21.16
C GLY A 196 9.23 -14.92 19.91
N ILE A 197 8.22 -15.02 19.04
CA ILE A 197 8.08 -14.14 17.86
C ILE A 197 7.15 -12.98 18.24
N PRO A 198 7.56 -11.71 18.10
CA PRO A 198 6.73 -10.57 18.46
C PRO A 198 5.46 -10.46 17.59
N ASP A 199 4.35 -10.02 18.19
CA ASP A 199 3.05 -9.87 17.48
C ASP A 199 3.11 -8.85 16.33
N ASN A 200 4.02 -7.87 16.40
CA ASN A 200 4.21 -6.84 15.38
C ASN A 200 5.20 -7.25 14.28
N THR A 201 5.41 -8.55 14.07
CA THR A 201 6.25 -9.07 13.00
C THR A 201 5.53 -9.02 11.65
N ALA A 202 5.94 -8.11 10.75
CA ALA A 202 5.44 -8.13 9.37
C ALA A 202 5.98 -9.33 8.58
N VAL A 203 7.28 -9.60 8.76
CA VAL A 203 7.99 -10.70 8.09
C VAL A 203 9.02 -11.25 9.07
N LEU A 204 8.99 -12.55 9.29
CA LEU A 204 10.07 -13.27 9.96
C LEU A 204 11.17 -13.58 8.94
N VAL A 205 12.43 -13.44 9.35
CA VAL A 205 13.59 -13.65 8.47
C VAL A 205 14.55 -14.65 9.09
N ILE A 206 14.78 -15.76 8.41
CA ILE A 206 15.80 -16.75 8.77
C ILE A 206 16.94 -16.60 7.76
N ALA A 207 18.10 -16.11 8.20
CA ALA A 207 19.21 -15.76 7.33
C ALA A 207 20.43 -16.67 7.55
N GLY A 208 20.42 -17.86 6.96
CA GLY A 208 21.56 -18.77 6.94
C GLY A 208 21.93 -19.34 8.31
N SER A 209 21.00 -20.05 8.97
CA SER A 209 21.27 -20.68 10.27
C SER A 209 22.40 -21.70 10.19
N GLN A 210 23.35 -21.63 11.13
CA GLN A 210 24.52 -22.51 11.23
C GLN A 210 24.35 -23.57 12.32
N GLY A 211 23.61 -23.25 13.39
CA GLY A 211 23.34 -24.11 14.53
C GLY A 211 22.04 -24.89 14.41
N ASN A 212 21.94 -25.97 15.18
CA ASN A 212 20.76 -26.83 15.21
C ASN A 212 19.59 -26.12 15.90
N TRP A 213 18.40 -26.29 15.33
CA TRP A 213 17.14 -25.81 15.88
C TRP A 213 16.58 -26.82 16.89
N MET A 214 16.04 -26.31 18.00
CA MET A 214 15.34 -27.14 18.99
C MET A 214 13.88 -27.35 18.60
N ASP A 215 13.29 -28.48 18.98
CA ASP A 215 11.89 -28.81 18.66
C ASP A 215 10.92 -27.70 19.07
N GLY A 216 11.13 -27.13 20.27
CA GLY A 216 10.32 -26.01 20.74
C GLY A 216 10.41 -24.76 19.85
N GLU A 217 11.56 -24.47 19.25
CA GLU A 217 11.70 -23.34 18.31
C GLU A 217 10.96 -23.63 17.00
N ILE A 218 11.06 -24.87 16.50
CA ILE A 218 10.33 -25.31 15.31
C ILE A 218 8.82 -25.19 15.50
N ASP A 219 8.31 -25.54 16.68
CA ASP A 219 6.88 -25.41 16.98
C ASP A 219 6.42 -23.95 16.93
N HIS A 220 7.21 -22.99 17.46
CA HIS A 220 6.89 -21.56 17.34
C HIS A 220 6.91 -21.08 15.88
N LEU A 221 7.83 -21.58 15.06
CA LEU A 221 7.88 -21.24 13.62
C LEU A 221 6.66 -21.77 12.88
N ARG A 222 6.20 -22.98 13.20
CA ARG A 222 4.98 -23.58 12.63
C ARG A 222 3.75 -22.80 13.04
N ASP A 223 3.59 -22.52 14.33
CA ASP A 223 2.47 -21.74 14.86
C ASP A 223 2.39 -20.35 14.19
N TYR A 224 3.53 -19.69 14.00
CA TYR A 224 3.61 -18.41 13.29
C TYR A 224 3.13 -18.51 11.83
N LEU A 225 3.57 -19.52 11.10
CA LEU A 225 3.14 -19.74 9.71
C LEU A 225 1.68 -20.16 9.61
N ASP A 226 1.18 -20.96 10.53
CA ASP A 226 -0.22 -21.42 10.55
C ASP A 226 -1.19 -20.27 10.88
N GLN A 227 -0.73 -19.25 11.61
CA GLN A 227 -1.45 -18.01 11.85
C GLN A 227 -1.37 -17.00 10.70
N GLY A 228 -0.71 -17.33 9.60
CA GLY A 228 -0.62 -16.46 8.43
C GLY A 228 0.60 -15.53 8.39
N GLY A 229 1.61 -15.77 9.24
CA GLY A 229 2.84 -14.99 9.25
C GLY A 229 3.67 -15.10 7.97
N ASN A 230 4.27 -14.01 7.52
CA ASN A 230 5.11 -14.00 6.31
C ASN A 230 6.56 -14.40 6.63
N LEU A 231 7.22 -15.10 5.71
CA LEU A 231 8.58 -15.60 5.93
C LEU A 231 9.49 -15.27 4.73
N VAL A 232 10.67 -14.73 5.02
CA VAL A 232 11.81 -14.72 4.09
C VAL A 232 12.88 -15.65 4.65
N TRP A 233 13.18 -16.73 3.93
CA TRP A 233 14.17 -17.71 4.33
C TRP A 233 15.33 -17.72 3.35
N LEU A 234 16.48 -17.23 3.80
CA LEU A 234 17.73 -17.28 3.04
C LEU A 234 18.52 -18.50 3.54
N VAL A 235 18.65 -19.51 2.68
CA VAL A 235 19.31 -20.77 3.01
C VAL A 235 20.81 -20.63 2.76
N ASP A 236 21.61 -21.09 3.72
CA ASP A 236 23.04 -21.32 3.52
C ASP A 236 23.26 -22.82 3.28
N PRO A 237 23.82 -23.24 2.13
CA PRO A 237 24.14 -24.65 1.86
C PRO A 237 25.15 -25.26 2.83
N HIS A 238 25.94 -24.44 3.52
CA HIS A 238 26.90 -24.89 4.54
C HIS A 238 26.32 -24.84 5.96
N GLY A 239 25.09 -24.32 6.10
CA GLY A 239 24.42 -24.17 7.37
C GLY A 239 23.63 -25.42 7.81
N SER A 240 22.87 -25.23 8.90
CA SER A 240 21.91 -26.18 9.46
C SER A 240 20.50 -25.60 9.34
N PRO A 241 19.84 -25.70 8.17
CA PRO A 241 18.47 -25.23 7.98
C PRO A 241 17.47 -26.02 8.85
N PRO A 242 16.39 -25.39 9.36
CA PRO A 242 15.31 -26.11 10.04
C PRO A 242 14.53 -27.00 9.07
N MET A 243 14.99 -28.24 8.85
CA MET A 243 14.36 -29.18 7.90
C MET A 243 12.88 -29.47 8.23
N ALA A 244 12.54 -29.52 9.52
CA ALA A 244 11.17 -29.70 9.98
C ALA A 244 10.22 -28.55 9.58
N LEU A 245 10.76 -27.36 9.28
CA LEU A 245 10.03 -26.22 8.71
C LEU A 245 9.91 -26.36 7.18
N ALA A 246 10.96 -26.82 6.50
CA ALA A 246 10.90 -27.12 5.07
C ALA A 246 9.82 -28.16 4.78
N ASP A 247 9.76 -29.23 5.59
CA ASP A 247 8.72 -30.25 5.50
C ASP A 247 7.32 -29.66 5.71
N HIS A 248 7.14 -28.75 6.68
CA HIS A 248 5.86 -28.06 6.93
C HIS A 248 5.39 -27.22 5.74
N LEU A 249 6.33 -26.61 5.00
CA LEU A 249 6.06 -25.81 3.80
C LEU A 249 5.97 -26.67 2.53
N GLY A 250 6.23 -27.98 2.59
CA GLY A 250 6.33 -28.83 1.40
C GLY A 250 7.50 -28.42 0.49
N LEU A 251 8.64 -28.09 1.10
CA LEU A 251 9.86 -27.70 0.40
C LEU A 251 10.92 -28.78 0.53
N GLY A 252 11.54 -29.13 -0.60
CA GLY A 252 12.73 -29.97 -0.65
C GLY A 252 13.98 -29.09 -0.68
N LEU A 253 14.70 -29.02 0.44
CA LEU A 253 16.02 -28.40 0.48
C LEU A 253 17.09 -29.46 0.21
N ALA A 254 17.91 -29.26 -0.82
CA ALA A 254 18.96 -30.20 -1.14
C ALA A 254 20.18 -30.06 -0.21
N GLU A 255 20.77 -31.19 0.16
CA GLU A 255 22.06 -31.25 0.87
C GLU A 255 23.22 -31.17 -0.15
N GLY A 256 23.49 -29.96 -0.65
CA GLY A 256 24.56 -29.74 -1.61
C GLY A 256 24.60 -28.33 -2.20
N LEU A 257 25.57 -28.14 -3.08
CA LEU A 257 25.80 -26.91 -3.82
C LEU A 257 25.37 -27.09 -5.28
N VAL A 258 24.61 -26.14 -5.79
CA VAL A 258 24.39 -26.00 -7.22
C VAL A 258 25.64 -25.42 -7.85
N LYS A 259 26.09 -26.06 -8.93
CA LYS A 259 27.22 -25.66 -9.74
C LYS A 259 26.75 -25.37 -11.16
N ASP A 260 27.12 -24.21 -11.69
CA ASP A 260 26.74 -23.74 -13.02
C ASP A 260 27.99 -23.25 -13.79
N PRO A 261 28.37 -23.93 -14.89
CA PRO A 261 29.56 -23.57 -15.64
C PRO A 261 29.35 -22.38 -16.60
N SER A 262 28.12 -21.89 -16.77
CA SER A 262 27.78 -20.85 -17.75
C SER A 262 28.53 -19.53 -17.51
N GLY A 263 28.89 -19.23 -16.26
CA GLY A 263 29.68 -18.06 -15.90
C GLY A 263 31.11 -18.03 -16.47
N ARG A 264 31.65 -19.19 -16.89
CA ARG A 264 33.02 -19.29 -17.44
C ARG A 264 33.22 -18.46 -18.70
N VAL A 265 32.17 -18.29 -19.50
CA VAL A 265 32.21 -17.44 -20.72
C VAL A 265 32.52 -15.98 -20.37
N LEU A 266 32.18 -15.55 -19.15
CA LEU A 266 32.41 -14.20 -18.63
C LEU A 266 33.63 -14.12 -17.70
N GLY A 267 34.45 -15.18 -17.65
CA GLY A 267 35.68 -15.22 -16.85
C GLY A 267 35.49 -15.62 -15.39
N ILE A 268 34.32 -16.14 -15.01
CA ILE A 268 34.09 -16.70 -13.67
C ILE A 268 34.48 -18.18 -13.67
N GLU A 269 35.60 -18.51 -13.00
CA GLU A 269 36.14 -19.87 -13.00
C GLU A 269 35.43 -20.81 -12.02
N ASP A 270 34.91 -20.28 -10.91
CA ASP A 270 34.20 -21.08 -9.89
C ASP A 270 32.74 -21.32 -10.32
N PRO A 271 32.33 -22.57 -10.60
CA PRO A 271 30.95 -22.87 -10.96
C PRO A 271 29.96 -22.69 -9.79
N GLY A 272 30.42 -22.49 -8.55
CA GLY A 272 29.56 -22.11 -7.42
C GLY A 272 29.10 -20.65 -7.46
N MET A 273 29.62 -19.84 -8.39
CA MET A 273 29.25 -18.44 -8.58
C MET A 273 28.25 -18.34 -9.74
N ILE A 274 26.97 -18.61 -9.46
CA ILE A 274 25.94 -18.75 -10.48
C ILE A 274 25.50 -17.38 -10.98
N LEU A 275 25.46 -17.19 -12.30
CA LEU A 275 24.91 -15.98 -12.92
C LEU A 275 23.52 -16.27 -13.48
N VAL A 276 22.54 -15.47 -13.05
CA VAL A 276 21.17 -15.53 -13.56
C VAL A 276 20.94 -14.37 -14.52
N PHE A 277 20.61 -14.71 -15.77
CA PHE A 277 20.32 -13.76 -16.85
C PHE A 277 18.88 -13.85 -17.35
N GLN A 278 18.19 -14.93 -16.99
CA GLN A 278 16.82 -15.21 -17.43
C GLN A 278 15.97 -15.34 -16.18
N TYR A 279 14.96 -14.49 -16.11
CA TYR A 279 14.03 -14.44 -15.00
C TYR A 279 12.69 -15.02 -15.45
N GLU A 280 12.06 -15.77 -14.55
CA GLU A 280 10.67 -16.15 -14.73
C GLU A 280 9.78 -14.94 -14.42
N ASP A 281 8.60 -14.91 -15.02
CA ASP A 281 7.60 -13.87 -14.76
C ASP A 281 6.99 -14.12 -13.38
N ASN A 282 7.46 -13.37 -12.39
CA ASN A 282 6.97 -13.41 -11.01
C ASN A 282 7.10 -12.01 -10.37
N PRO A 283 6.43 -11.75 -9.23
CA PRO A 283 6.39 -10.43 -8.62
C PRO A 283 7.74 -9.84 -8.18
N ILE A 284 8.77 -10.69 -8.02
CA ILE A 284 10.10 -10.26 -7.54
C ILE A 284 11.07 -10.06 -8.70
N THR A 285 11.09 -10.94 -9.69
CA THR A 285 12.13 -10.95 -10.74
C THR A 285 11.66 -10.49 -12.11
N GLY A 286 10.35 -10.32 -12.32
CA GLY A 286 9.78 -9.98 -13.64
C GLY A 286 10.25 -8.64 -14.23
N GLU A 287 10.75 -7.74 -13.38
CA GLU A 287 11.25 -6.41 -13.78
C GLU A 287 12.77 -6.24 -13.59
N ILE A 288 13.50 -7.31 -13.27
CA ILE A 288 14.95 -7.23 -13.11
C ILE A 288 15.61 -7.30 -14.50
N ASP A 289 16.19 -6.17 -14.93
CA ASP A 289 16.84 -6.03 -16.24
C ASP A 289 18.37 -6.26 -16.21
N ALA A 290 18.95 -6.49 -15.03
CA ALA A 290 20.38 -6.71 -14.84
C ALA A 290 20.71 -8.14 -14.40
N VAL A 291 21.96 -8.55 -14.57
CA VAL A 291 22.43 -9.90 -14.16
C VAL A 291 22.47 -10.00 -12.64
N THR A 292 21.99 -11.11 -12.08
CA THR A 292 22.10 -11.39 -10.64
C THR A 292 23.18 -12.44 -10.41
N LEU A 293 24.01 -12.23 -9.39
CA LEU A 293 25.01 -13.19 -8.94
C LEU A 293 24.49 -13.94 -7.71
N ILE A 294 24.31 -15.26 -7.83
CA ILE A 294 23.87 -16.13 -6.76
C ILE A 294 25.05 -17.04 -6.34
N PRO A 295 25.88 -16.61 -5.39
CA PRO A 295 27.03 -17.37 -4.91
C PRO A 295 26.57 -18.50 -3.97
N HIS A 296 27.21 -19.66 -4.06
CA HIS A 296 27.03 -20.79 -3.15
C HIS A 296 25.54 -21.08 -2.88
N ALA A 297 24.82 -21.46 -3.94
CA ALA A 297 23.39 -21.77 -3.83
C ALA A 297 23.17 -23.26 -3.53
N THR A 298 22.10 -23.59 -2.81
CA THR A 298 21.47 -24.92 -2.83
C THR A 298 20.21 -24.89 -3.72
N MET A 299 19.74 -26.08 -4.07
CA MET A 299 18.45 -26.27 -4.71
C MET A 299 17.32 -26.17 -3.68
N VAL A 300 16.29 -25.40 -4.04
CA VAL A 300 15.03 -25.29 -3.32
C VAL A 300 13.92 -25.81 -4.22
N ASP A 301 13.56 -27.08 -4.04
CA ASP A 301 12.47 -27.71 -4.76
C ASP A 301 11.16 -27.56 -3.98
N ALA A 302 10.04 -27.59 -4.70
CA ALA A 302 8.72 -27.54 -4.10
C ALA A 302 7.99 -28.86 -4.38
N SER A 303 7.77 -29.65 -3.32
CA SER A 303 6.96 -30.86 -3.38
C SER A 303 5.51 -30.52 -3.03
N GLY A 304 4.58 -30.91 -3.90
CA GLY A 304 3.20 -30.43 -3.87
C GLY A 304 2.49 -30.68 -2.52
N MET A 305 2.05 -29.58 -1.90
CA MET A 305 0.92 -29.53 -0.98
C MET A 305 -0.12 -28.59 -1.58
N ASP A 306 -1.39 -29.00 -1.56
CA ASP A 306 -2.48 -28.37 -2.33
C ASP A 306 -2.87 -26.95 -1.85
N ASP A 307 -2.42 -26.53 -0.65
CA ASP A 307 -2.88 -25.28 -0.01
C ASP A 307 -2.08 -24.02 -0.40
N TRP A 308 -1.01 -24.16 -1.17
CA TRP A 308 -0.13 -23.05 -1.58
C TRP A 308 -0.10 -22.90 -3.10
N GLU A 309 -0.27 -21.68 -3.59
CA GLU A 309 0.18 -21.32 -4.93
C GLU A 309 1.70 -21.16 -4.91
N ARG A 310 2.38 -21.75 -5.88
CA ARG A 310 3.85 -21.86 -5.90
C ARG A 310 4.41 -21.37 -7.21
N GLN A 311 5.46 -20.56 -7.13
CA GLN A 311 6.18 -20.05 -8.29
C GLN A 311 7.67 -20.13 -8.03
N SER A 312 8.43 -20.55 -9.05
CA SER A 312 9.87 -20.56 -8.96
C SER A 312 10.40 -19.13 -9.06
N MET A 313 11.29 -18.75 -8.14
CA MET A 313 11.82 -17.38 -8.06
C MET A 313 12.99 -17.20 -9.02
N LEU A 314 13.95 -18.13 -8.98
CA LEU A 314 15.20 -18.08 -9.75
C LEU A 314 15.57 -19.50 -10.19
N ARG A 315 16.20 -19.61 -11.37
CA ARG A 315 16.70 -20.88 -11.90
C ARG A 315 18.10 -20.74 -12.45
N SER A 316 18.89 -21.78 -12.28
CA SER A 316 20.20 -21.92 -12.93
C SER A 316 20.06 -22.34 -14.41
N SER A 317 21.18 -22.37 -15.12
CA SER A 317 21.23 -22.76 -16.53
C SER A 317 20.93 -24.24 -16.76
N GLY A 318 20.66 -24.62 -18.01
CA GLY A 318 20.47 -26.02 -18.38
C GLY A 318 21.69 -26.93 -18.19
N GLU A 319 22.88 -26.34 -18.02
CA GLU A 319 24.15 -27.07 -17.84
C GLU A 319 24.51 -27.28 -16.36
N SER A 320 23.70 -26.78 -15.43
CA SER A 320 24.00 -26.90 -14.01
C SER A 320 23.82 -28.31 -13.47
N TRP A 321 24.46 -28.57 -12.33
CA TRP A 321 24.31 -29.80 -11.56
C TRP A 321 24.28 -29.51 -10.06
N LEU A 322 23.73 -30.44 -9.31
CA LEU A 322 23.80 -30.45 -7.85
C LEU A 322 24.95 -31.36 -7.42
N GLU A 323 25.81 -30.86 -6.55
CA GLU A 323 26.98 -31.55 -6.00
C GLU A 323 26.88 -31.59 -4.48
N THR A 324 27.11 -32.75 -3.86
CA THR A 324 27.23 -32.83 -2.40
C THR A 324 28.43 -32.03 -1.92
N LEU A 325 28.50 -31.76 -0.61
CA LEU A 325 29.67 -31.11 -0.01
C LEU A 325 30.96 -31.95 -0.17
N ASP A 326 30.83 -33.27 -0.38
CA ASP A 326 31.95 -34.19 -0.60
C ASP A 326 32.37 -34.31 -2.09
N GLY A 327 31.65 -33.63 -3.00
CA GLY A 327 31.99 -33.56 -4.43
C GLY A 327 31.24 -34.55 -5.33
N ASP A 328 30.30 -35.32 -4.78
CA ASP A 328 29.50 -36.27 -5.55
C ASP A 328 28.35 -35.56 -6.28
N ARG A 329 28.26 -35.77 -7.61
CA ARG A 329 27.20 -35.22 -8.44
C ARG A 329 25.89 -36.00 -8.25
N LEU A 330 24.86 -35.31 -7.75
CA LEU A 330 23.55 -35.90 -7.43
C LEU A 330 22.56 -35.85 -8.60
N SER A 331 22.45 -34.69 -9.25
CA SER A 331 21.46 -34.45 -10.31
C SER A 331 21.98 -33.42 -11.31
N SER A 332 21.34 -33.33 -12.49
CA SER A 332 21.74 -32.42 -13.58
C SER A 332 20.53 -31.78 -14.24
N GLY A 333 20.71 -30.57 -14.75
CA GLY A 333 19.68 -29.76 -15.38
C GLY A 333 19.51 -28.41 -14.69
N PRO A 334 18.57 -27.58 -15.16
CA PRO A 334 18.20 -26.34 -14.47
C PRO A 334 17.71 -26.65 -13.07
N MET A 335 18.28 -25.99 -12.07
CA MET A 335 17.92 -26.14 -10.66
C MET A 335 17.14 -24.92 -10.20
N HIS A 336 16.10 -25.14 -9.40
CA HIS A 336 15.38 -24.06 -8.73
C HIS A 336 16.24 -23.53 -7.58
N LEU A 337 16.61 -22.26 -7.67
CA LEU A 337 17.45 -21.57 -6.68
C LEU A 337 16.60 -20.82 -5.65
N GLY A 338 15.28 -20.80 -5.82
CA GLY A 338 14.36 -20.23 -4.85
C GLY A 338 12.90 -20.44 -5.24
N GLN A 339 12.02 -20.31 -4.24
CA GLN A 339 10.58 -20.56 -4.36
C GLN A 339 9.79 -19.44 -3.69
N LEU A 340 8.66 -19.09 -4.29
CA LEU A 340 7.64 -18.21 -3.75
C LEU A 340 6.39 -19.03 -3.48
N LEU A 341 5.83 -18.89 -2.29
CA LEU A 341 4.59 -19.54 -1.89
C LEU A 341 3.61 -18.47 -1.42
N THR A 342 2.38 -18.52 -1.94
CA THR A 342 1.28 -17.65 -1.52
C THR A 342 0.04 -18.45 -1.19
N ARG A 343 -0.74 -17.99 -0.22
CA ARG A 343 -2.09 -18.52 0.05
C ARG A 343 -2.98 -17.46 0.67
N GLU A 344 -4.29 -17.58 0.45
CA GLU A 344 -5.28 -16.73 1.10
C GLU A 344 -5.84 -17.44 2.34
N LEU A 345 -5.88 -16.73 3.46
CA LEU A 345 -6.42 -17.19 4.74
C LEU A 345 -7.59 -16.29 5.14
N GLU A 346 -8.74 -16.89 5.43
CA GLU A 346 -9.91 -16.17 5.94
C GLU A 346 -9.79 -15.99 7.46
N THR A 347 -9.63 -14.74 7.91
CA THR A 347 -9.67 -14.35 9.33
C THR A 347 -10.97 -13.58 9.61
N GLU A 348 -11.39 -13.45 10.86
CA GLU A 348 -12.64 -12.77 11.26
C GLU A 348 -12.83 -11.38 10.59
N GLY A 349 -13.50 -11.35 9.44
CA GLY A 349 -13.84 -10.15 8.68
C GLY A 349 -12.80 -9.65 7.66
N ALA A 350 -11.68 -10.36 7.44
CA ALA A 350 -10.66 -10.00 6.46
C ALA A 350 -9.99 -11.22 5.81
N THR A 351 -9.76 -11.16 4.51
CA THR A 351 -8.91 -12.11 3.78
C THR A 351 -7.45 -11.66 3.91
N LEU A 352 -6.60 -12.52 4.47
CA LEU A 352 -5.17 -12.31 4.64
C LEU A 352 -4.42 -13.06 3.53
N GLU A 353 -3.63 -12.37 2.72
CA GLU A 353 -2.69 -13.01 1.82
C GLU A 353 -1.37 -13.31 2.57
N GLN A 354 -1.04 -14.58 2.75
CA GLN A 354 0.23 -15.00 3.35
C GLN A 354 1.27 -15.23 2.25
N ARG A 355 2.49 -14.74 2.50
CA ARG A 355 3.61 -14.80 1.56
C ARG A 355 4.86 -15.40 2.20
N VAL A 356 5.42 -16.41 1.55
CA VAL A 356 6.68 -17.04 1.93
C VAL A 356 7.62 -17.04 0.74
N ALA A 357 8.85 -16.56 0.94
CA ALA A 357 9.90 -16.64 -0.06
C ALA A 357 11.12 -17.36 0.51
N VAL A 358 11.65 -18.31 -0.26
CA VAL A 358 12.84 -19.07 0.10
C VAL A 358 13.89 -18.90 -0.99
N LEU A 359 15.05 -18.38 -0.63
CA LEU A 359 16.21 -18.23 -1.51
C LEU A 359 17.28 -19.22 -1.09
N GLY A 360 17.75 -20.04 -2.02
CA GLY A 360 18.79 -21.05 -1.81
C GLY A 360 20.19 -20.49 -1.58
N SER A 361 20.36 -19.18 -1.38
CA SER A 361 21.66 -18.53 -1.12
C SER A 361 21.48 -17.33 -0.20
N GLN A 362 21.94 -17.44 1.04
CA GLN A 362 22.10 -16.29 1.94
C GLN A 362 23.19 -15.34 1.45
N ALA A 363 24.28 -15.90 0.92
CA ALA A 363 25.43 -15.13 0.47
C ALA A 363 25.08 -14.11 -0.62
N ALA A 364 24.07 -14.37 -1.47
CA ALA A 364 23.61 -13.43 -2.49
C ALA A 364 23.25 -12.03 -1.94
N LEU A 365 22.71 -11.99 -0.71
CA LEU A 365 22.28 -10.75 -0.06
C LEU A 365 23.27 -10.25 1.01
N SER A 366 24.40 -10.93 1.18
CA SER A 366 25.44 -10.55 2.15
C SER A 366 26.21 -9.30 1.74
N ASN A 367 26.83 -8.63 2.71
CA ASN A 367 27.68 -7.46 2.49
C ASN A 367 28.79 -7.69 1.46
N ALA A 368 29.29 -8.93 1.33
CA ALA A 368 30.30 -9.31 0.36
C ALA A 368 29.78 -9.28 -1.09
N TYR A 369 28.48 -9.54 -1.30
CA TYR A 369 27.92 -9.73 -2.65
C TYR A 369 26.78 -8.80 -3.04
N ILE A 370 26.16 -8.09 -2.09
CA ILE A 370 24.98 -7.22 -2.33
C ILE A 370 25.21 -6.16 -3.42
N GLY A 371 26.45 -5.69 -3.59
CA GLY A 371 26.82 -4.71 -4.63
C GLY A 371 27.02 -5.29 -6.03
N ASN A 372 26.86 -6.60 -6.23
CA ASN A 372 27.03 -7.23 -7.55
C ASN A 372 25.73 -7.21 -8.33
N GLY A 373 25.79 -6.73 -9.57
CA GLY A 373 24.68 -6.80 -10.50
C GLY A 373 23.36 -6.30 -9.89
N ALA A 374 22.32 -7.13 -9.97
CA ALA A 374 20.99 -6.84 -9.43
C ALA A 374 20.76 -7.39 -8.00
N ASN A 375 21.79 -7.83 -7.26
CA ASN A 375 21.59 -8.46 -5.94
C ASN A 375 20.86 -7.55 -4.94
N LEU A 376 21.22 -6.27 -4.88
CA LEU A 376 20.51 -5.29 -4.05
C LEU A 376 19.04 -5.14 -4.49
N GLU A 377 18.79 -5.03 -5.79
CA GLU A 377 17.43 -4.90 -6.32
C GLU A 377 16.58 -6.14 -5.99
N LEU A 378 17.14 -7.35 -6.19
CA LEU A 378 16.52 -8.61 -5.81
C LEU A 378 16.13 -8.61 -4.33
N GLY A 379 17.08 -8.26 -3.45
CA GLY A 379 16.84 -8.20 -2.01
C GLY A 379 15.71 -7.22 -1.67
N LEU A 380 15.75 -6.01 -2.21
CA LEU A 380 14.73 -5.00 -1.94
C LEU A 380 13.34 -5.41 -2.42
N ARG A 381 13.23 -5.98 -3.64
CA ARG A 381 11.96 -6.48 -4.18
C ARG A 381 11.42 -7.65 -3.37
N LEU A 382 12.30 -8.58 -2.97
CA LEU A 382 11.96 -9.71 -2.11
C LEU A 382 11.34 -9.26 -0.78
N PHE A 383 12.01 -8.37 -0.06
CA PHE A 383 11.51 -7.89 1.22
C PHE A 383 10.25 -7.05 1.07
N ASN A 384 10.16 -6.19 0.04
CA ASN A 384 8.96 -5.39 -0.23
C ASN A 384 7.74 -6.28 -0.57
N TRP A 385 7.94 -7.32 -1.37
CA TRP A 385 6.89 -8.27 -1.70
C TRP A 385 6.42 -9.05 -0.46
N ALA A 386 7.35 -9.53 0.36
CA ALA A 386 7.03 -10.28 1.58
C ALA A 386 6.37 -9.40 2.66
N SER A 387 6.73 -8.11 2.74
CA SER A 387 6.21 -7.17 3.73
C SER A 387 4.93 -6.47 3.31
N ALA A 388 4.45 -6.67 2.07
CA ALA A 388 3.27 -5.94 1.61
C ALA A 388 2.05 -6.32 2.46
N ASP A 389 1.30 -5.31 2.90
CA ASP A 389 0.22 -5.50 3.86
C ASP A 389 -0.96 -6.25 3.23
N PRO A 390 -1.34 -7.42 3.76
CA PRO A 390 -2.46 -8.21 3.25
C PRO A 390 -3.85 -7.66 3.61
N VAL A 391 -3.96 -6.70 4.55
CA VAL A 391 -5.27 -6.29 5.07
C VAL A 391 -5.95 -5.26 4.16
N SER A 392 -6.90 -5.71 3.35
CA SER A 392 -7.87 -4.84 2.69
C SER A 392 -9.05 -4.58 3.63
N LEU A 393 -9.23 -3.34 4.09
CA LEU A 393 -10.45 -2.92 4.77
C LEU A 393 -11.61 -2.98 3.78
N ASN A 394 -12.68 -3.66 4.19
CA ASN A 394 -13.90 -3.74 3.40
C ASN A 394 -14.68 -2.41 3.47
N VAL A 395 -14.30 -1.48 2.61
CA VAL A 395 -14.99 -0.20 2.44
C VAL A 395 -16.15 -0.39 1.46
N PRO A 396 -17.41 -0.19 1.87
CA PRO A 396 -18.56 -0.47 1.02
C PRO A 396 -18.59 0.46 -0.20
N VAL A 397 -18.71 -0.12 -1.40
CA VAL A 397 -18.87 0.65 -2.63
C VAL A 397 -20.29 1.21 -2.69
N ARG A 398 -20.46 2.50 -2.36
CA ARG A 398 -21.75 3.19 -2.41
C ARG A 398 -22.06 3.67 -3.83
N SER A 399 -22.94 2.97 -4.55
CA SER A 399 -23.44 3.41 -5.86
C SER A 399 -24.73 4.25 -5.72
N ALA A 400 -24.96 5.17 -6.66
CA ALA A 400 -26.25 5.84 -6.75
C ALA A 400 -27.28 4.86 -7.33
N PRO A 401 -28.41 4.58 -6.67
CA PRO A 401 -29.45 3.72 -7.24
C PRO A 401 -30.02 4.34 -8.53
N ASP A 402 -30.12 5.67 -8.57
CA ASP A 402 -30.72 6.41 -9.69
C ASP A 402 -29.64 7.16 -10.47
N ARG A 403 -28.89 6.45 -11.32
CA ARG A 403 -27.98 7.10 -12.31
C ARG A 403 -28.71 7.61 -13.54
N THR A 404 -29.95 7.17 -13.75
CA THR A 404 -30.80 7.54 -14.87
C THR A 404 -32.09 8.12 -14.32
N LEU A 405 -32.49 9.28 -14.85
CA LEU A 405 -33.76 9.92 -14.50
C LEU A 405 -34.81 9.49 -15.52
N GLU A 406 -35.54 8.42 -15.23
CA GLU A 406 -36.66 7.97 -16.06
C GLU A 406 -37.97 8.61 -15.57
N LEU A 407 -38.31 9.77 -16.13
CA LEU A 407 -39.59 10.42 -15.85
C LEU A 407 -40.67 9.83 -16.76
N SER A 408 -41.81 9.46 -16.16
CA SER A 408 -43.00 9.11 -16.94
C SER A 408 -43.50 10.33 -17.73
N SER A 409 -44.16 10.09 -18.87
CA SER A 409 -44.77 11.16 -19.68
C SER A 409 -45.72 12.04 -18.86
N THR A 410 -46.42 11.45 -17.89
CA THR A 410 -47.28 12.15 -16.94
C THR A 410 -46.49 13.07 -16.00
N ALA A 411 -45.37 12.61 -15.45
CA ALA A 411 -44.51 13.42 -14.59
C ALA A 411 -43.93 14.63 -15.36
N TYR A 412 -43.49 14.43 -16.60
CA TYR A 412 -43.05 15.51 -17.49
C TYR A 412 -44.14 16.57 -17.69
N THR A 413 -45.37 16.13 -17.97
CA THR A 413 -46.50 17.03 -18.21
C THR A 413 -46.88 17.82 -16.96
N VAL A 414 -46.88 17.18 -15.78
CA VAL A 414 -47.21 17.83 -14.51
C VAL A 414 -46.14 18.85 -14.11
N ILE A 415 -44.86 18.46 -14.16
CA ILE A 415 -43.75 19.37 -13.83
C ILE A 415 -43.72 20.55 -14.80
N GLY A 416 -43.85 20.27 -16.10
CA GLY A 416 -43.92 21.30 -17.14
C GLY A 416 -45.09 22.26 -16.93
N GLY A 417 -46.31 21.75 -16.69
CA GLY A 417 -47.48 22.57 -16.44
C GLY A 417 -47.37 23.43 -15.18
N PHE A 418 -46.79 22.89 -14.11
CA PHE A 418 -46.57 23.63 -12.87
C PHE A 418 -45.60 24.81 -13.09
N PHE A 419 -44.42 24.57 -13.66
CA PHE A 419 -43.39 25.60 -13.80
C PHE A 419 -43.66 26.59 -14.94
N LEU A 420 -44.30 26.16 -16.04
CA LEU A 420 -44.56 27.03 -17.19
C LEU A 420 -45.87 27.81 -17.09
N LEU A 421 -46.89 27.29 -16.39
CA LEU A 421 -48.21 27.91 -16.35
C LEU A 421 -48.62 28.32 -14.93
N LEU A 422 -48.58 27.37 -13.99
CA LEU A 422 -49.15 27.60 -12.65
C LEU A 422 -48.32 28.60 -11.83
N LEU A 423 -47.00 28.43 -11.77
CA LEU A 423 -46.11 29.29 -11.00
C LEU A 423 -46.08 30.74 -11.55
N PRO A 424 -45.94 30.99 -12.86
CA PRO A 424 -46.04 32.34 -13.40
C PRO A 424 -47.44 32.94 -13.18
N GLY A 425 -48.50 32.14 -13.32
CA GLY A 425 -49.87 32.57 -13.05
C GLY A 425 -50.07 33.01 -11.60
N LEU A 426 -49.55 32.24 -10.64
CA LEU A 426 -49.58 32.59 -9.22
C LEU A 426 -48.80 33.87 -8.92
N LEU A 427 -47.62 34.04 -9.51
CA LEU A 427 -46.82 35.25 -9.34
C LEU A 427 -47.51 36.48 -9.95
N LEU A 428 -48.14 36.36 -11.12
CA LEU A 428 -48.93 37.42 -11.74
C LEU A 428 -50.16 37.78 -10.92
N LEU A 429 -50.88 36.79 -10.40
CA LEU A 429 -52.02 36.99 -9.50
C LEU A 429 -51.59 37.69 -8.20
N ALA A 430 -50.50 37.24 -7.57
CA ALA A 430 -49.96 37.87 -6.37
C ALA A 430 -49.55 39.32 -6.66
N GLY A 431 -48.85 39.57 -7.77
CA GLY A 431 -48.48 40.91 -8.21
C GLY A 431 -49.71 41.80 -8.46
N GLY A 432 -50.74 41.28 -9.12
CA GLY A 432 -52.00 41.97 -9.37
C GLY A 432 -52.78 42.29 -8.09
N LEU A 433 -52.87 41.35 -7.15
CA LEU A 433 -53.49 41.55 -5.84
C LEU A 433 -52.77 42.62 -5.00
N ILE A 434 -51.44 42.63 -5.03
CA ILE A 434 -50.64 43.65 -4.36
C ILE A 434 -50.84 45.02 -5.02
N TRP A 435 -50.87 45.08 -6.35
CA TRP A 435 -51.16 46.32 -7.07
C TRP A 435 -52.55 46.86 -6.74
N TRP A 436 -53.57 46.00 -6.71
CA TRP A 436 -54.94 46.38 -6.37
C TRP A 436 -55.13 46.79 -4.91
N ARG A 437 -54.36 46.24 -3.97
CA ARG A 437 -54.38 46.69 -2.56
C ARG A 437 -53.61 47.99 -2.32
N ARG A 438 -52.73 48.40 -3.24
CA ARG A 438 -51.85 49.57 -3.10
C ARG A 438 -52.28 50.79 -3.92
N GLY A 439 -52.99 50.58 -5.03
CA GLY A 439 -53.69 51.63 -5.77
C GLY A 439 -55.06 51.88 -5.16
#